data_AF-A0A350DI66-F1
#
_entry.id   AF-A0A350DI66-F1
#
_cell.length_a   1.000
_cell.length_b   1.000
_cell.length_c   1.000
_cell.angle_alpha   90.00
_cell.angle_beta   90.00
_cell.angle_gamma   90.00
#
_symmetry.space_group_name_H-M   'P 1'
#
loop_
_entity.id
_entity.type
_entity.pdbx_description
1 polymer ?
#
loop_
_entity_poly.entity_id
_entity_poly.type
_entity_poly.pdbx_seq_one_letter_code
_entity_poly.pdbx_strand_id
1 'polypeptide(L)'
;MPPVEPQGKLDQFFLLSQDLFCCIDFAGTLLSINPTFESLLGYQAEALLGRPCGVVVEPRDHPVIEAALARVCRGEKINAFDICALAVDG
;
A
#
# COMPACT_ATOMS: atom_id res chain seq x y z
N MET A 1 5.78 -12.17 34.34
CA MET A 1 5.36 -11.36 33.18
C MET A 1 5.87 -12.10 31.95
N PRO A 2 5.01 -12.59 31.03
CA PRO A 2 5.52 -13.12 29.77
C PRO A 2 6.12 -11.96 28.95
N PRO A 3 7.10 -12.21 28.08
CA PRO A 3 7.62 -11.19 27.19
C PRO A 3 6.50 -10.77 26.23
N VAL A 4 6.27 -9.47 26.11
CA VAL A 4 5.37 -8.90 25.12
C VAL A 4 5.93 -9.22 23.73
N GLU A 5 5.21 -10.03 22.96
CA GLU A 5 5.55 -10.37 21.58
C GLU A 5 5.56 -9.11 20.68
N PRO A 6 6.36 -9.08 19.61
CA PRO A 6 6.74 -7.86 18.88
C PRO A 6 5.65 -7.31 17.94
N GLN A 7 4.38 -7.34 18.33
CA GLN A 7 3.29 -6.73 17.55
C GLN A 7 3.44 -5.20 17.53
N GLY A 8 3.69 -4.58 18.69
CA GLY A 8 3.80 -3.11 18.77
C GLY A 8 4.95 -2.49 17.98
N LYS A 9 6.04 -3.22 17.68
CA LYS A 9 7.20 -2.64 16.98
C LYS A 9 6.98 -2.53 15.47
N LEU A 10 6.29 -3.51 14.88
CA LEU A 10 5.89 -3.45 13.47
C LEU A 10 4.78 -2.41 13.27
N ASP A 11 3.82 -2.36 14.19
CA ASP A 11 2.76 -1.34 14.15
C ASP A 11 3.33 0.07 14.27
N GLN A 12 4.27 0.29 15.20
CA GLN A 12 4.97 1.56 15.31
C GLN A 12 5.78 1.89 14.05
N PHE A 13 6.46 0.91 13.46
CA PHE A 13 7.21 1.14 12.22
C PHE A 13 6.27 1.52 11.07
N PHE A 14 5.15 0.83 10.93
CA PHE A 14 4.13 1.12 9.93
C PHE A 14 3.55 2.53 10.11
N LEU A 15 3.15 2.90 11.33
CA LEU A 15 2.51 4.18 11.64
C LEU A 15 3.46 5.38 11.60
N LEU A 16 4.74 5.20 11.96
CA LEU A 16 5.72 6.28 12.09
C LEU A 16 6.65 6.42 10.87
N SER A 17 6.57 5.49 9.91
CA SER A 17 7.38 5.58 8.70
C SER A 17 6.97 6.75 7.81
N GLN A 18 7.96 7.44 7.25
CA GLN A 18 7.76 8.51 6.26
C GLN A 18 7.58 7.95 4.84
N ASP A 19 7.78 6.66 4.64
CA ASP A 19 7.49 5.99 3.36
C ASP A 19 6.00 5.63 3.29
N LEU A 20 5.46 5.57 2.08
CA LEU A 20 4.09 5.09 1.85
C LEU A 20 4.05 3.57 2.04
N PHE A 21 3.34 3.12 3.08
CA PHE A 21 3.10 1.70 3.31
C PHE A 21 1.62 1.36 3.21
N CYS A 22 1.32 0.32 2.46
CA CYS A 22 -0.01 -0.24 2.37
C CYS A 22 0.03 -1.76 2.30
N CYS A 23 -1.08 -2.38 2.67
CA CYS A 23 -1.35 -3.78 2.38
C CYS A 23 -2.52 -3.87 1.43
N ILE A 24 -2.43 -4.77 0.45
CA ILE A 24 -3.48 -5.07 -0.51
C ILE A 24 -3.80 -6.57 -0.49
N ASP A 25 -5.04 -6.93 -0.84
CA ASP A 25 -5.38 -8.31 -1.13
C ASP A 25 -4.96 -8.72 -2.56
N PHE A 26 -5.25 -9.96 -2.94
CA PHE A 26 -4.94 -10.50 -4.27
C PHE A 26 -5.75 -9.88 -5.41
N ALA A 27 -6.85 -9.18 -5.09
CA ALA A 27 -7.61 -8.39 -6.06
C ALA A 27 -7.06 -6.96 -6.19
N GLY A 28 -6.03 -6.61 -5.41
CA GLY A 28 -5.46 -5.27 -5.37
C GLY A 28 -6.26 -4.29 -4.53
N THR A 29 -7.17 -4.76 -3.66
CA THR A 29 -7.94 -3.93 -2.75
C THR A 29 -7.12 -3.54 -1.52
N LEU A 30 -7.09 -2.24 -1.20
CA LEU A 30 -6.38 -1.69 -0.04
C LEU A 30 -7.02 -2.15 1.27
N LEU A 31 -6.25 -2.86 2.08
CA LEU A 31 -6.63 -3.39 3.40
C LEU A 31 -6.16 -2.49 4.54
N SER A 32 -4.97 -1.90 4.39
CA SER A 32 -4.40 -0.95 5.35
C SER A 32 -3.50 0.03 4.63
N ILE A 33 -3.40 1.24 5.16
CA ILE A 33 -2.46 2.27 4.74
C ILE A 33 -1.89 2.96 5.98
N ASN A 34 -0.68 3.51 5.89
CA ASN A 34 -0.14 4.33 6.95
C ASN A 34 -0.58 5.81 6.82
N PRO A 35 -0.46 6.61 7.90
CA PRO A 35 -0.88 8.02 7.89
C PRO A 35 -0.15 8.88 6.86
N THR A 36 0.99 8.42 6.35
CA THR A 36 1.77 9.13 5.33
C THR A 36 0.99 9.35 4.05
N PHE A 37 0.00 8.50 3.72
CA PHE A 37 -0.92 8.74 2.60
C PHE A 37 -1.70 10.05 2.75
N GLU A 38 -2.13 10.38 3.96
CA GLU A 38 -2.82 11.64 4.24
C GLU A 38 -1.87 12.83 4.13
N SER A 39 -0.68 12.74 4.73
CA SER A 39 0.24 13.87 4.76
C SER A 39 0.94 14.13 3.41
N LEU A 40 1.21 13.09 2.62
CA LEU A 40 1.99 13.18 1.38
C LEU A 40 1.11 13.24 0.13
N LEU A 41 0.04 12.45 0.07
CA LEU A 41 -0.84 12.37 -1.10
C LEU A 41 -2.21 13.04 -0.87
N GLY A 42 -2.52 13.45 0.36
CA GLY A 42 -3.78 14.13 0.71
C GLY A 42 -5.01 13.22 0.84
N TYR A 43 -4.86 11.89 0.72
CA TYR A 43 -5.98 10.97 0.84
C TYR A 43 -6.25 10.56 2.27
N GLN A 44 -7.48 10.80 2.75
CA GLN A 44 -7.98 10.23 4.01
C GLN A 44 -8.04 8.70 3.94
N ALA A 45 -7.66 8.03 5.02
CA ALA A 45 -7.64 6.57 5.05
C ALA A 45 -9.00 5.95 4.73
N GLU A 46 -10.09 6.48 5.27
CA GLU A 46 -11.45 6.00 5.05
C GLU A 46 -11.89 6.10 3.59
N ALA A 47 -11.27 7.00 2.81
CA ALA A 47 -11.54 7.16 1.39
C ALA A 47 -10.79 6.15 0.51
N LEU A 48 -9.79 5.44 1.06
CA LEU A 48 -8.94 4.50 0.33
C LEU A 48 -9.17 3.04 0.73
N LEU A 49 -9.44 2.78 2.00
CA LEU A 49 -9.66 1.41 2.49
C LEU A 49 -10.85 0.76 1.78
N GLY A 50 -10.67 -0.49 1.33
CA GLY A 50 -11.66 -1.22 0.54
C GLY A 50 -11.73 -0.82 -0.94
N ARG A 51 -10.89 0.11 -1.41
CA ARG A 51 -10.82 0.50 -2.83
C ARG A 51 -9.61 -0.13 -3.53
N PRO A 52 -9.61 -0.21 -4.88
CA PRO A 52 -8.45 -0.66 -5.63
C PRO A 52 -7.25 0.26 -5.41
N CYS A 53 -6.05 -0.30 -5.26
CA CYS A 53 -4.81 0.46 -5.12
C CYS A 53 -4.49 1.36 -6.34
N GLY A 54 -5.07 1.06 -7.51
CA GLY A 54 -4.94 1.91 -8.69
C GLY A 54 -5.46 3.35 -8.51
N VAL A 55 -6.27 3.64 -7.47
CA VAL A 55 -6.73 5.00 -7.16
C VAL A 55 -5.58 5.94 -6.77
N VAL A 56 -4.50 5.40 -6.20
CA VAL A 56 -3.32 6.16 -5.75
C VAL A 56 -2.12 5.99 -6.68
N VAL A 57 -2.32 5.40 -7.86
CA VAL A 57 -1.28 5.12 -8.85
C VAL A 57 -1.64 5.81 -10.15
N GLU A 58 -0.66 6.43 -10.79
CA GLU A 58 -0.81 7.04 -12.12
C GLU A 58 -1.36 6.02 -13.13
N PRO A 59 -2.36 6.39 -13.97
CA PRO A 59 -2.98 5.45 -14.92
C PRO A 59 -2.00 4.74 -15.86
N ARG A 60 -0.88 5.39 -16.20
CA ARG A 60 0.17 4.80 -17.04
C ARG A 60 0.85 3.59 -16.38
N ASP A 61 0.83 3.51 -15.05
CA ASP A 61 1.52 2.49 -14.26
C ASP A 61 0.57 1.37 -13.79
N HIS A 62 -0.75 1.49 -14.04
CA HIS A 62 -1.72 0.42 -13.74
C HIS A 62 -1.32 -0.95 -14.33
N PRO A 63 -0.85 -1.06 -15.59
CA PRO A 63 -0.43 -2.34 -16.14
C PRO A 63 0.74 -2.99 -15.39
N VAL A 64 1.61 -2.20 -14.75
CA VAL A 64 2.74 -2.69 -13.95
C VAL A 64 2.23 -3.38 -12.69
N ILE A 65 1.29 -2.74 -11.98
CA ILE A 65 0.65 -3.29 -10.79
C ILE A 65 -0.15 -4.56 -11.13
N GLU A 66 -0.94 -4.53 -12.19
CA GLU A 66 -1.72 -5.69 -12.64
C GLU A 66 -0.83 -6.89 -12.98
N ALA A 67 0.28 -6.66 -13.69
CA ALA A 67 1.25 -7.70 -14.00
C ALA A 67 1.91 -8.26 -12.74
N ALA A 68 2.25 -7.40 -11.77
CA ALA A 68 2.81 -7.83 -10.49
C ALA A 68 1.81 -8.68 -9.69
N LEU A 69 0.56 -8.23 -9.56
CA LEU A 69 -0.51 -8.98 -8.89
C LEU A 69 -0.75 -10.34 -9.54
N ALA A 70 -0.81 -10.40 -10.88
CA ALA A 70 -1.01 -11.65 -11.60
C ALA A 70 0.11 -12.67 -11.33
N ARG A 71 1.36 -12.22 -11.16
CA ARG A 71 2.50 -13.08 -10.80
C ARG A 71 2.39 -13.58 -9.35
N VAL A 72 2.09 -12.67 -8.41
CA VAL A 72 1.88 -13.02 -7.01
C VAL A 72 0.76 -14.04 -6.84
N CYS A 73 -0.36 -13.90 -7.56
CA CYS A 73 -1.47 -14.85 -7.56
C CYS A 73 -1.09 -16.25 -8.06
N ARG A 74 -0.02 -16.37 -8.87
CA ARG A 74 0.55 -17.66 -9.31
C ARG A 74 1.60 -18.21 -8.35
N GLY A 75 1.82 -17.56 -7.20
CA GLY A 75 2.87 -17.91 -6.24
C GLY A 75 4.28 -17.56 -6.71
N GLU A 76 4.41 -16.74 -7.76
CA GLU A 76 5.71 -16.27 -8.24
C GLU A 76 6.22 -15.12 -7.38
N LYS A 77 7.53 -15.05 -7.20
CA LYS A 77 8.17 -13.88 -6.59
C LYS A 77 8.17 -12.71 -7.57
N ILE A 78 7.89 -11.52 -7.04
CA ILE A 78 8.03 -10.25 -7.75
C ILE A 78 9.31 -9.55 -7.28
N ASN A 79 9.95 -8.84 -8.21
CA ASN A 79 11.06 -7.94 -7.88
C ASN A 79 10.49 -6.56 -7.56
N ALA A 80 11.31 -5.70 -6.93
CA ALA A 80 10.97 -4.29 -6.81
C ALA A 80 10.75 -3.67 -8.19
N PHE A 81 9.77 -2.79 -8.28
CA PHE A 81 9.42 -2.01 -9.46
C PHE A 81 9.03 -0.61 -9.03
N ASP A 82 9.25 0.36 -9.92
CA ASP A 82 8.94 1.75 -9.65
C ASP A 82 7.57 2.11 -10.26
N ILE A 83 6.81 2.91 -9.55
CA ILE A 83 5.55 3.50 -10.00
C ILE A 83 5.48 4.96 -9.57
N CYS A 84 4.67 5.75 -10.27
CA CYS A 84 4.30 7.08 -9.81
C CYS A 84 3.00 7.02 -9.01
N ALA A 85 3.06 7.51 -7.78
CA ALA A 85 1.86 7.75 -6.99
C ALA A 85 1.12 8.98 -7.52
N LEU A 86 -0.20 8.90 -7.52
CA LEU A 86 -1.11 10.00 -7.85
C LEU A 86 -1.53 10.66 -6.53
N ALA A 87 -1.45 11.99 -6.44
CA ALA A 87 -1.96 12.76 -5.30
C ALA A 87 -3.42 13.17 -5.54
N VAL A 88 -4.17 13.45 -4.46
CA VAL A 88 -5.60 13.79 -4.55
C VAL A 88 -5.88 15.07 -5.34
N ASP A 89 -4.89 15.97 -5.41
CA ASP A 89 -4.92 17.26 -6.07
C ASP A 89 -4.45 17.25 -7.54
N GLY A 90 -3.91 16.13 -8.03
CA GLY A 90 -3.56 15.90 -9.43
C GLY A 90 -2.13 16.26 -9.81
#